data_AF-A0A818JGZ8-F1
#
_entry.id   AF-A0A818JGZ8-F1
#
_cell.length_a   1.000
_cell.length_b   1.000
_cell.length_c   1.000
_cell.angle_alpha   90.00
_cell.angle_beta   90.00
_cell.angle_gamma   90.00
#
_symmetry.space_group_name_H-M   'P 1'
#
loop_
_entity.id
_entity.type
_entity.pdbx_description
1 polymer ?
#
loop_
_entity_poly.entity_id
_entity_poly.type
_entity_poly.pdbx_seq_one_letter_code
_entity_poly.pdbx_strand_id
1 'polypeptide(L)'
;MFLISRYDAADDRIRWLCPRCHAFEWKETMTRQPMELSDNGNPSEDEAMAEDSSVHDNENDDDVNVEFNDLNEEEEQNPLMDSGIIVESKDDDNNLSCMDDQTADHESMDEETDHVSYKLEYQKDKSKKLFAESDADEQVRLMAIAPKEWGRQKNRKMFQSKPNQARRSLVLRKNKEMLAYPQCLRGNIPLSDVTIDSVVKFYYEDGISQSSSNSKDAIKINRQPVAVRLLEMTALDAYRIFNERFPGAVAKSTFTTLRPREVKIATPHDTCMCITHENMDLLLKVCVDCIWI
;
A
#
# COMPACT_ATOMS: atom_id res chain seq x y z
N MET A 1 19.75 46.98 -5.33
CA MET A 1 21.20 46.82 -5.56
C MET A 1 21.57 45.42 -5.08
N PHE A 2 21.56 44.44 -5.98
CA PHE A 2 21.91 43.05 -5.65
C PHE A 2 23.43 42.96 -5.55
N LEU A 3 23.94 42.42 -4.45
CA LEU A 3 25.36 42.26 -4.23
C LEU A 3 25.71 40.78 -4.45
N ILE A 4 26.49 40.55 -5.51
CA ILE A 4 27.27 39.34 -5.80
C ILE A 4 26.43 38.15 -6.30
N SER A 5 26.44 37.96 -7.63
CA SER A 5 26.22 36.64 -8.21
C SER A 5 27.52 35.86 -8.09
N ARG A 6 27.47 34.66 -7.50
CA ARG A 6 28.51 33.65 -7.73
C ARG A 6 28.00 32.75 -8.84
N TYR A 7 28.68 32.79 -9.98
CA TYR A 7 28.47 31.85 -11.07
C TYR A 7 29.22 30.56 -10.73
N ASP A 8 28.49 29.47 -10.58
CA ASP A 8 29.07 28.15 -10.35
C ASP A 8 29.21 27.47 -11.72
N ALA A 9 30.41 27.51 -12.29
CA ALA A 9 30.65 27.08 -13.67
C ALA A 9 30.45 25.56 -13.89
N ALA A 10 30.42 24.77 -12.82
CA ALA A 10 30.21 23.34 -12.89
C ALA A 10 28.72 22.96 -13.11
N ASP A 11 27.79 23.82 -12.69
CA ASP A 11 26.37 23.45 -12.54
C ASP A 11 25.41 24.33 -13.37
N ASP A 12 25.90 25.29 -14.16
CA ASP A 12 25.07 26.27 -14.90
C ASP A 12 23.97 26.92 -14.03
N ARG A 13 24.28 27.12 -12.73
CA ARG A 13 23.35 27.66 -11.75
C ARG A 13 23.82 29.02 -11.25
N ILE A 14 22.91 29.99 -11.32
CA ILE A 14 23.13 31.31 -10.74
C ILE A 14 22.54 31.30 -9.33
N ARG A 15 23.39 31.53 -8.32
CA ARG A 15 22.95 31.68 -6.92
C ARG A 15 22.74 33.16 -6.62
N TRP A 16 21.54 33.49 -6.11
CA TRP A 16 21.23 34.82 -5.62
C TRP A 16 21.18 34.77 -4.09
N LEU A 17 21.97 35.62 -3.45
CA LEU A 17 21.92 35.83 -2.00
C LEU A 17 21.01 37.02 -1.71
N CYS A 18 19.93 36.78 -0.97
CA CYS A 18 19.15 37.87 -0.42
C CYS A 18 19.99 38.59 0.66
N PRO A 19 20.29 39.90 0.53
CA PRO A 19 21.14 40.62 1.49
C PRO A 19 20.53 40.73 2.90
N ARG A 20 19.23 40.43 3.03
CA ARG A 20 18.46 40.66 4.26
C ARG A 20 18.23 39.40 5.09
N CYS A 21 18.08 38.24 4.45
CA CYS A 21 17.83 36.97 5.14
C CYS A 21 18.91 35.92 4.91
N HIS A 22 19.91 36.18 4.05
CA HIS A 22 20.95 35.22 3.67
C HIS A 22 20.42 33.87 3.14
N ALA A 23 19.12 33.78 2.81
CA ALA A 23 18.53 32.63 2.17
C ALA A 23 18.99 32.59 0.70
N PHE A 24 19.34 31.39 0.24
CA PHE A 24 19.70 31.11 -1.14
C PHE A 24 18.46 30.73 -1.93
N GLU A 25 18.20 31.45 -3.01
CA GLU A 25 17.31 30.96 -4.05
C GLU A 25 18.15 30.42 -5.21
N TRP A 26 17.83 29.21 -5.63
CA TRP A 26 18.32 28.63 -6.86
C TRP A 26 17.21 28.68 -7.89
N LYS A 27 17.54 29.14 -9.09
CA LYS A 27 16.64 29.05 -10.24
C LYS A 27 17.41 28.36 -11.35
N GLU A 28 16.89 27.24 -11.80
CA GLU A 28 17.43 26.51 -12.94
C GLU A 28 17.23 27.38 -14.18
N THR A 29 18.33 27.86 -14.76
CA THR A 29 18.25 28.58 -16.03
C THR A 29 17.92 27.57 -17.11
N MET A 30 16.84 27.82 -17.87
CA MET A 30 16.47 26.99 -19.01
C MET A 30 17.69 26.80 -19.92
N THR A 31 18.17 25.57 -19.97
CA THR A 31 19.33 25.14 -20.76
C THR A 31 19.06 25.45 -22.22
N ARG A 32 19.75 26.44 -22.79
CA ARG A 32 19.81 26.58 -24.25
C ARG A 32 20.66 25.42 -24.76
N GLN A 33 20.16 24.69 -25.77
CA GLN A 33 20.87 23.56 -26.37
C GLN A 33 22.32 23.96 -26.72
N PRO A 34 23.33 23.25 -26.20
CA PRO A 34 24.72 23.51 -26.54
C PRO A 34 24.99 23.09 -27.98
N MET A 35 25.65 23.96 -28.73
CA MET A 35 26.30 23.62 -30.00
C MET A 35 27.50 22.73 -29.68
N GLU A 36 27.50 21.50 -30.21
CA GLU A 36 28.56 20.52 -29.98
C GLU A 36 29.91 21.01 -30.52
N LEU A 37 30.90 21.10 -29.64
CA LEU A 37 32.32 21.09 -30.00
C LEU A 37 32.95 19.92 -29.25
N SER A 38 33.33 18.91 -30.03
CA SER A 38 34.07 17.73 -29.59
C SER A 38 35.51 18.10 -29.28
N ASP A 39 36.03 17.74 -28.11
CA ASP A 39 37.44 17.36 -28.00
C ASP A 39 37.74 16.40 -26.84
N ASN A 40 38.66 15.49 -27.16
CA ASN A 40 39.14 14.33 -26.42
C ASN A 40 39.97 14.68 -25.17
N GLY A 41 39.95 13.79 -24.17
CA GLY A 41 41.03 13.69 -23.18
C GLY A 41 40.70 12.86 -21.92
N ASN A 42 41.02 11.56 -21.96
CA ASN A 42 41.25 10.69 -20.79
C ASN A 42 42.78 10.59 -20.55
N PRO A 43 43.30 9.90 -19.51
CA PRO A 43 42.77 9.54 -18.17
C PRO A 43 43.82 9.78 -17.05
N SER A 44 43.47 9.58 -15.77
CA SER A 44 44.45 9.12 -14.76
C SER A 44 43.80 8.34 -13.62
N GLU A 45 44.28 7.11 -13.48
CA GLU A 45 44.05 6.14 -12.42
C GLU A 45 44.88 6.52 -11.19
N ASP A 46 44.42 6.18 -9.98
CA ASP A 46 45.31 5.82 -8.87
C ASP A 46 44.54 5.07 -7.77
N GLU A 47 45.29 4.17 -7.11
CA GLU A 47 44.82 2.97 -6.44
C GLU A 47 44.63 3.07 -4.91
N ALA A 48 43.87 2.09 -4.41
CA ALA A 48 44.02 1.30 -3.18
C ALA A 48 44.10 2.00 -1.81
N MET A 49 43.28 1.53 -0.86
CA MET A 49 43.73 0.66 0.25
C MET A 49 42.53 0.00 0.94
N ALA A 50 42.70 -1.28 1.29
CA ALA A 50 41.78 -2.14 2.02
C ALA A 50 42.03 -2.11 3.54
N GLU A 51 41.05 -2.55 4.33
CA GLU A 51 41.12 -3.32 5.60
C GLU A 51 39.71 -3.23 6.28
N ASP A 52 38.92 -4.30 6.38
CA ASP A 52 38.96 -5.48 7.27
C ASP A 52 38.12 -5.32 8.57
N SER A 53 37.51 -6.43 8.96
CA SER A 53 36.80 -6.77 10.20
C SER A 53 35.31 -6.37 10.33
N SER A 54 34.40 -7.34 10.18
CA SER A 54 34.00 -8.24 11.28
C SER A 54 32.70 -8.96 10.94
N VAL A 55 32.77 -10.29 11.04
CA VAL A 55 31.68 -11.23 10.86
C VAL A 55 30.78 -11.16 12.10
N HIS A 56 29.51 -10.82 11.91
CA HIS A 56 28.45 -11.11 12.87
C HIS A 56 27.39 -11.97 12.18
N ASP A 57 27.49 -13.28 12.41
CA ASP A 57 26.42 -14.22 12.18
C ASP A 57 25.27 -13.88 13.12
N ASN A 58 24.18 -13.34 12.58
CA ASN A 58 22.89 -13.35 13.27
C ASN A 58 21.93 -14.18 12.43
N GLU A 59 21.50 -15.26 13.06
CA GLU A 59 20.59 -16.26 12.56
C GLU A 59 19.29 -15.59 12.09
N ASN A 60 18.92 -15.88 10.85
CA ASN A 60 17.65 -15.51 10.25
C ASN A 60 16.51 -16.21 11.00
N ASP A 61 15.73 -15.44 11.75
CA ASP A 61 14.34 -15.78 11.98
C ASP A 61 13.57 -15.39 10.72
N ASP A 62 13.21 -16.40 9.91
CA ASP A 62 12.36 -16.27 8.73
C ASP A 62 10.93 -15.86 9.14
N ASP A 63 10.74 -14.59 9.48
CA ASP A 63 9.43 -13.95 9.45
C ASP A 63 9.05 -13.80 7.97
N VAL A 64 8.25 -14.75 7.49
CA VAL A 64 7.65 -14.74 6.16
C VAL A 64 6.77 -13.50 6.04
N ASN A 65 7.36 -12.41 5.58
CA ASN A 65 6.67 -11.22 5.16
C ASN A 65 5.89 -11.59 3.89
N VAL A 66 4.64 -12.02 4.07
CA VAL A 66 3.72 -12.25 2.95
C VAL A 66 3.36 -10.88 2.40
N GLU A 67 4.20 -10.39 1.50
CA GLU A 67 3.97 -9.21 0.69
C GLU A 67 2.67 -9.45 -0.08
N PHE A 68 1.59 -8.80 0.37
CA PHE A 68 0.32 -8.79 -0.32
C PHE A 68 0.51 -7.91 -1.55
N ASN A 69 1.14 -8.46 -2.58
CA ASN A 69 1.02 -7.90 -3.91
C ASN A 69 -0.48 -7.76 -4.17
N ASP A 70 -0.92 -6.52 -4.39
CA ASP A 70 -2.23 -6.24 -4.94
C ASP A 70 -2.31 -7.02 -6.24
N LEU A 71 -2.91 -8.21 -6.15
CA LEU A 71 -3.40 -8.96 -7.28
C LEU A 71 -4.47 -8.08 -7.90
N ASN A 72 -3.99 -7.18 -8.75
CA ASN A 72 -4.72 -6.60 -9.85
C ASN A 72 -5.00 -7.81 -10.77
N GLU A 73 -6.01 -8.59 -10.38
CA GLU A 73 -6.58 -9.64 -11.21
C GLU A 73 -7.17 -8.91 -12.41
N GLU A 74 -6.42 -8.86 -13.50
CA GLU A 74 -7.02 -8.78 -14.81
C GLU A 74 -8.06 -9.90 -14.86
N GLU A 75 -9.34 -9.52 -14.73
CA GLU A 75 -10.46 -10.39 -15.04
C GLU A 75 -10.31 -10.78 -16.50
N GLU A 76 -9.58 -11.87 -16.76
CA GLU A 76 -9.67 -12.59 -18.02
C GLU A 76 -11.16 -12.87 -18.22
N GLN A 77 -11.71 -12.18 -19.22
CA GLN A 77 -13.06 -12.37 -19.70
C GLN A 77 -13.24 -13.86 -19.97
N ASN A 78 -13.95 -14.55 -19.08
CA ASN A 78 -14.48 -15.87 -19.36
C ASN A 78 -15.18 -15.78 -20.72
N PRO A 79 -14.72 -16.51 -21.75
CA PRO A 79 -15.38 -16.50 -23.04
C PRO A 79 -16.82 -16.93 -22.83
N LEU A 80 -17.72 -16.09 -23.34
CA LEU A 80 -19.15 -16.29 -23.39
C LEU A 80 -19.40 -17.69 -23.98
N MET A 81 -19.76 -18.66 -23.13
CA MET A 81 -20.22 -19.96 -23.60
C MET A 81 -21.54 -19.72 -24.31
N ASP A 82 -21.43 -19.75 -25.64
CA ASP A 82 -22.51 -19.59 -26.60
C ASP A 82 -23.63 -20.57 -26.27
N SER A 83 -24.85 -20.04 -26.26
CA SER A 83 -26.06 -20.79 -25.95
C SER A 83 -26.38 -21.63 -27.17
N GLY A 84 -25.83 -22.84 -27.20
CA GLY A 84 -26.09 -23.84 -28.23
C GLY A 84 -27.60 -23.99 -28.45
N ILE A 85 -28.05 -23.42 -29.57
CA ILE A 85 -29.36 -23.62 -30.17
C ILE A 85 -29.47 -25.12 -30.48
N ILE A 86 -30.40 -25.80 -29.81
CA ILE A 86 -30.75 -27.19 -30.11
C ILE A 86 -31.49 -27.17 -31.45
N VAL A 87 -30.78 -27.52 -32.52
CA VAL A 87 -31.38 -27.86 -33.80
C VAL A 87 -32.00 -29.24 -33.67
N GLU A 88 -33.32 -29.29 -33.75
CA GLU A 88 -34.09 -30.53 -33.92
C GLU A 88 -33.77 -31.13 -35.29
N SER A 89 -32.95 -32.18 -35.32
CA SER A 89 -32.86 -33.07 -36.47
C SER A 89 -33.74 -34.29 -36.23
N LYS A 90 -34.88 -34.33 -36.92
CA LYS A 90 -35.55 -35.56 -37.34
C LYS A 90 -34.61 -36.35 -38.24
N ASP A 91 -34.57 -37.66 -38.08
CA ASP A 91 -34.57 -38.66 -39.16
C ASP A 91 -34.60 -40.07 -38.54
N ASP A 92 -35.80 -40.64 -38.55
CA ASP A 92 -36.19 -41.95 -39.11
C ASP A 92 -35.22 -43.15 -39.09
N ASP A 93 -35.72 -44.18 -38.38
CA ASP A 93 -35.91 -45.57 -38.80
C ASP A 93 -34.78 -46.61 -38.87
N ASN A 94 -35.17 -47.76 -38.30
CA ASN A 94 -34.76 -49.15 -38.53
C ASN A 94 -33.50 -49.67 -37.81
N ASN A 95 -33.70 -50.59 -36.83
CA ASN A 95 -33.61 -52.03 -37.12
C ASN A 95 -34.06 -52.92 -35.93
N LEU A 96 -34.65 -54.06 -36.29
CA LEU A 96 -35.20 -55.18 -35.51
C LEU A 96 -34.26 -55.86 -34.50
N SER A 97 -34.79 -56.24 -33.34
CA SER A 97 -35.01 -57.65 -32.88
C SER A 97 -35.57 -57.61 -31.44
N CYS A 98 -36.77 -58.14 -31.15
CA CYS A 98 -37.13 -59.57 -31.05
C CYS A 98 -36.27 -60.34 -30.03
N MET A 99 -36.59 -60.19 -28.74
CA MET A 99 -36.56 -61.26 -27.74
C MET A 99 -37.63 -60.94 -26.69
N ASP A 100 -38.74 -61.67 -26.75
CA ASP A 100 -39.65 -61.83 -25.63
C ASP A 100 -38.91 -62.65 -24.56
N ASP A 101 -38.65 -62.06 -23.39
CA ASP A 101 -38.40 -62.86 -22.20
C ASP A 101 -39.13 -62.28 -21.00
N GLN A 102 -39.90 -63.16 -20.37
CA GLN A 102 -40.81 -62.90 -19.29
C GLN A 102 -40.00 -62.75 -18.01
N THR A 103 -39.98 -61.58 -17.38
CA THR A 103 -39.75 -61.54 -15.92
C THR A 103 -40.44 -60.34 -15.28
N ALA A 104 -41.45 -60.69 -14.49
CA ALA A 104 -41.82 -60.11 -13.20
C ALA A 104 -42.10 -58.60 -13.16
N ASP A 105 -43.38 -58.30 -12.97
CA ASP A 105 -43.88 -57.06 -12.36
C ASP A 105 -43.11 -56.78 -11.06
N HIS A 106 -42.06 -55.98 -11.15
CA HIS A 106 -41.38 -55.40 -10.01
C HIS A 106 -41.83 -53.94 -9.95
N GLU A 107 -42.92 -53.69 -9.22
CA GLU A 107 -43.33 -52.38 -8.76
C GLU A 107 -42.24 -51.83 -7.80
N SER A 108 -41.09 -51.36 -8.34
CA SER A 108 -39.99 -50.79 -7.56
C SER A 108 -40.20 -49.29 -7.34
N MET A 109 -40.63 -48.95 -6.13
CA MET A 109 -40.12 -47.86 -5.28
C MET A 109 -39.50 -46.64 -5.98
N ASP A 110 -40.33 -45.76 -6.56
CA ASP A 110 -39.93 -44.38 -6.91
C ASP A 110 -39.89 -43.43 -5.68
N GLU A 111 -40.17 -43.93 -4.46
CA GLU A 111 -40.26 -43.11 -3.23
C GLU A 111 -38.90 -42.66 -2.64
N GLU A 112 -37.76 -43.17 -3.11
CA GLU A 112 -36.46 -42.84 -2.50
C GLU A 112 -35.88 -41.49 -2.96
N THR A 113 -36.25 -41.01 -4.14
CA THR A 113 -35.66 -39.80 -4.74
C THR A 113 -36.12 -38.52 -4.02
N ASP A 114 -37.38 -38.48 -3.57
CA ASP A 114 -37.95 -37.33 -2.85
C ASP A 114 -37.33 -37.14 -1.46
N HIS A 115 -36.96 -38.25 -0.81
CA HIS A 115 -36.37 -38.22 0.52
C HIS A 115 -34.95 -37.61 0.52
N VAL A 116 -34.17 -37.82 -0.56
CA VAL A 116 -32.82 -37.24 -0.71
C VAL A 116 -32.89 -35.73 -0.91
N SER A 117 -33.84 -35.26 -1.71
CA SER A 117 -34.03 -33.83 -2.00
C SER A 117 -34.35 -33.03 -0.73
N TYR A 118 -35.33 -33.49 0.05
CA TYR A 118 -35.75 -32.82 1.28
C TYR A 118 -34.61 -32.70 2.32
N LYS A 119 -33.84 -33.78 2.49
CA LYS A 119 -32.71 -33.80 3.43
C LYS A 119 -31.64 -32.76 3.07
N LEU A 120 -31.40 -32.55 1.78
CA LEU A 120 -30.39 -31.62 1.27
C LEU A 120 -30.83 -30.15 1.42
N GLU A 121 -32.12 -29.85 1.22
CA GLU A 121 -32.69 -28.54 1.49
C GLU A 121 -32.65 -28.20 2.99
N TYR A 122 -33.06 -29.13 3.85
CA TYR A 122 -33.01 -28.96 5.30
C TYR A 122 -31.59 -28.64 5.80
N GLN A 123 -30.58 -29.33 5.28
CA GLN A 123 -29.18 -29.05 5.62
C GLN A 123 -28.72 -27.67 5.17
N LYS A 124 -29.14 -27.22 3.97
CA LYS A 124 -28.84 -25.87 3.47
C LYS A 124 -29.41 -24.81 4.40
N ASP A 125 -30.67 -24.93 4.81
CA ASP A 125 -31.30 -23.90 5.64
C ASP A 125 -30.76 -23.90 7.07
N LYS A 126 -30.45 -25.08 7.62
CA LYS A 126 -29.74 -25.18 8.91
C LYS A 126 -28.38 -24.49 8.85
N SER A 127 -27.62 -24.66 7.77
CA SER A 127 -26.32 -24.00 7.60
C SER A 127 -26.43 -22.47 7.49
N LYS A 128 -27.45 -21.96 6.78
CA LYS A 128 -27.71 -20.52 6.67
C LYS A 128 -28.11 -19.91 8.01
N LYS A 129 -28.92 -20.61 8.80
CA LYS A 129 -29.33 -20.15 10.13
C LYS A 129 -28.13 -20.06 11.07
N LEU A 130 -27.32 -21.12 11.13
CA LEU A 130 -26.09 -21.12 11.92
C LEU A 130 -25.13 -20.02 11.48
N PHE A 131 -25.00 -19.79 10.18
CA PHE A 131 -24.18 -18.72 9.63
C PHE A 131 -24.66 -17.32 10.09
N ALA A 132 -25.97 -17.05 10.06
CA ALA A 132 -26.53 -15.77 10.47
C ALA A 132 -26.37 -15.49 11.97
N GLU A 133 -26.37 -16.54 12.80
CA GLU A 133 -26.19 -16.45 14.25
C GLU A 133 -24.70 -16.39 14.67
N SER A 134 -23.78 -16.72 13.75
CA SER A 134 -22.33 -16.75 14.01
C SER A 134 -21.68 -15.36 13.94
N ASP A 135 -20.51 -15.23 14.58
CA ASP A 135 -19.69 -14.01 14.48
C ASP A 135 -19.04 -13.86 13.09
N ALA A 136 -18.44 -12.70 12.83
CA ALA A 136 -17.90 -12.39 11.50
C ALA A 136 -16.72 -13.28 11.07
N ASP A 137 -15.97 -13.83 12.02
CA ASP A 137 -14.78 -14.65 11.75
C ASP A 137 -15.19 -16.12 11.57
N GLU A 138 -16.11 -16.62 12.39
CA GLU A 138 -16.73 -17.94 12.24
C GLU A 138 -17.55 -18.01 10.94
N GLN A 139 -18.22 -16.92 10.54
CA GLN A 139 -18.81 -16.80 9.21
C GLN A 139 -17.77 -17.02 8.09
N VAL A 140 -16.60 -16.37 8.18
CA VAL A 140 -15.51 -16.56 7.19
C VAL A 140 -15.01 -18.01 7.18
N ARG A 141 -14.92 -18.64 8.36
CA ARG A 141 -14.52 -20.03 8.53
C ARG A 141 -15.52 -21.00 7.90
N LEU A 142 -16.81 -20.82 8.17
CA LEU A 142 -17.88 -21.64 7.61
C LEU A 142 -17.92 -21.53 6.07
N MET A 143 -17.70 -20.34 5.52
CA MET A 143 -17.61 -20.14 4.07
C MET A 143 -16.40 -20.84 3.42
N ALA A 144 -15.36 -21.17 4.18
CA ALA A 144 -14.18 -21.87 3.65
C ALA A 144 -14.47 -23.35 3.33
N ILE A 145 -15.57 -23.91 3.84
CA ILE A 145 -16.06 -25.26 3.51
C ILE A 145 -16.58 -25.34 2.06
N ALA A 146 -16.94 -24.20 1.47
CA ALA A 146 -17.53 -24.17 0.13
C ALA A 146 -16.63 -24.87 -0.91
N PRO A 147 -17.22 -25.50 -1.94
CA PRO A 147 -16.46 -26.19 -3.00
C PRO A 147 -15.42 -25.30 -3.67
N LYS A 148 -14.27 -25.87 -4.07
CA LYS A 148 -13.13 -25.11 -4.62
C LYS A 148 -13.47 -24.37 -5.91
N GLU A 149 -14.43 -24.90 -6.67
CA GLU A 149 -14.96 -24.35 -7.92
C GLU A 149 -15.81 -23.09 -7.67
N TRP A 150 -16.23 -22.84 -6.44
CA TRP A 150 -16.99 -21.65 -6.11
C TRP A 150 -16.07 -20.45 -6.01
N GLY A 151 -16.23 -19.53 -6.97
CA GLY A 151 -15.64 -18.20 -6.92
C GLY A 151 -16.32 -17.27 -5.93
N ARG A 152 -15.75 -16.06 -5.77
CA ARG A 152 -16.15 -15.05 -4.78
C ARG A 152 -17.64 -14.72 -4.82
N GLN A 153 -18.18 -14.52 -6.01
CA GLN A 153 -19.56 -14.10 -6.22
C GLN A 153 -20.56 -15.18 -5.82
N LYS A 154 -20.28 -16.44 -6.18
CA LYS A 154 -21.14 -17.59 -5.85
C LYS A 154 -21.16 -17.83 -4.35
N ASN A 155 -19.99 -17.76 -3.71
CA ASN A 155 -19.85 -17.88 -2.27
C ASN A 155 -20.64 -16.78 -1.54
N ARG A 156 -20.48 -15.53 -1.97
CA ARG A 156 -21.24 -14.39 -1.44
C ARG A 156 -22.75 -14.59 -1.56
N LYS A 157 -23.24 -15.01 -2.73
CA LYS A 157 -24.67 -15.18 -3.01
C LYS A 157 -25.28 -16.32 -2.17
N MET A 158 -24.57 -17.43 -2.02
CA MET A 158 -25.06 -18.57 -1.24
C MET A 158 -25.22 -18.24 0.25
N PHE A 159 -24.23 -17.57 0.84
CA PHE A 159 -24.20 -17.25 2.27
C PHE A 159 -24.76 -15.86 2.61
N GLN A 160 -25.17 -15.08 1.61
CA GLN A 160 -25.63 -13.69 1.76
C GLN A 160 -24.64 -12.81 2.55
N SER A 161 -23.34 -13.05 2.35
CA SER A 161 -22.27 -12.45 3.14
C SER A 161 -21.77 -11.11 2.55
N LYS A 162 -20.91 -10.41 3.31
CA LYS A 162 -20.23 -9.21 2.80
C LYS A 162 -19.14 -9.58 1.77
N PRO A 163 -18.84 -8.71 0.78
CA PRO A 163 -17.80 -8.97 -0.22
C PRO A 163 -16.39 -9.21 0.36
N ASN A 164 -16.06 -8.62 1.52
CA ASN A 164 -14.79 -8.83 2.21
C ASN A 164 -14.74 -10.23 2.86
N GLN A 165 -15.81 -10.69 3.50
CA GLN A 165 -15.87 -12.03 4.10
C GLN A 165 -15.68 -13.14 3.06
N ALA A 166 -16.32 -12.99 1.89
CA ALA A 166 -16.15 -13.93 0.78
C ALA A 166 -14.71 -13.94 0.23
N ARG A 167 -14.03 -12.79 0.21
CA ARG A 167 -12.60 -12.73 -0.17
C ARG A 167 -11.73 -13.41 0.89
N ARG A 168 -11.94 -13.08 2.17
CA ARG A 168 -11.20 -13.67 3.30
C ARG A 168 -11.36 -15.19 3.33
N SER A 169 -12.55 -15.72 3.05
CA SER A 169 -12.78 -17.17 3.08
C SER A 169 -12.07 -17.91 1.93
N LEU A 170 -11.96 -17.30 0.75
CA LEU A 170 -11.19 -17.86 -0.37
C LEU A 170 -9.69 -17.87 -0.07
N VAL A 171 -9.15 -16.77 0.47
CA VAL A 171 -7.75 -16.70 0.92
C VAL A 171 -7.48 -17.74 2.01
N LEU A 172 -8.38 -17.85 2.98
CA LEU A 172 -8.29 -18.83 4.05
C LEU A 172 -8.27 -20.26 3.51
N ARG A 173 -9.13 -20.58 2.54
CA ARG A 173 -9.19 -21.88 1.88
C ARG A 173 -7.96 -22.19 1.01
N LYS A 174 -7.33 -21.16 0.43
CA LYS A 174 -6.11 -21.31 -0.39
C LYS A 174 -4.89 -21.57 0.49
N ASN A 175 -4.78 -20.84 1.60
CA ASN A 175 -3.58 -20.80 2.42
C ASN A 175 -3.60 -21.79 3.59
N LYS A 176 -4.79 -22.26 4.01
CA LYS A 176 -4.95 -23.13 5.18
C LYS A 176 -5.90 -24.27 4.88
N GLU A 177 -5.82 -25.32 5.69
CA GLU A 177 -6.72 -26.48 5.62
C GLU A 177 -8.20 -26.07 5.78
N MET A 178 -9.11 -26.96 5.34
CA MET A 178 -10.56 -26.76 5.52
C MET A 178 -10.87 -26.52 6.99
N LEU A 179 -11.70 -25.50 7.29
CA LEU A 179 -12.09 -25.10 8.65
C LEU A 179 -10.96 -24.53 9.53
N ALA A 180 -9.83 -24.13 8.97
CA ALA A 180 -8.86 -23.35 9.73
C ALA A 180 -9.52 -22.09 10.29
N TYR A 181 -9.26 -21.76 11.55
CA TYR A 181 -9.73 -20.50 12.11
C TYR A 181 -9.06 -19.36 11.32
N PRO A 182 -9.81 -18.34 10.84
CA PRO A 182 -9.16 -17.17 10.30
C PRO A 182 -8.24 -16.68 11.40
N GLN A 183 -6.93 -16.69 11.15
CA GLN A 183 -6.05 -15.93 12.01
C GLN A 183 -6.60 -14.52 11.86
N CYS A 184 -7.21 -14.01 12.93
CA CYS A 184 -7.26 -12.58 13.12
C CYS A 184 -5.81 -12.18 12.92
N LEU A 185 -5.49 -11.53 11.79
CA LEU A 185 -4.25 -10.79 11.67
C LEU A 185 -4.34 -9.88 12.88
N ARG A 186 -3.68 -10.28 13.98
CA ARG A 186 -4.00 -9.79 15.31
C ARG A 186 -3.95 -8.28 15.17
N GLY A 187 -5.11 -7.64 15.39
CA GLY A 187 -5.18 -6.20 15.34
C GLY A 187 -4.06 -5.65 16.20
N ASN A 188 -3.34 -4.65 15.67
CA ASN A 188 -2.26 -3.94 16.35
C ASN A 188 -1.52 -4.82 17.36
N ILE A 189 -0.70 -5.78 16.90
CA ILE A 189 0.34 -6.30 17.80
C ILE A 189 1.01 -5.06 18.39
N PRO A 190 0.91 -4.83 19.71
CA PRO A 190 1.42 -3.61 20.30
C PRO A 190 2.91 -3.56 19.95
N LEU A 191 3.34 -2.42 19.40
CA LEU A 191 4.77 -2.23 19.15
C LEU A 191 5.51 -2.33 20.48
N SER A 192 6.71 -2.89 20.45
CA SER A 192 7.55 -2.93 21.64
C SER A 192 7.84 -1.50 22.10
N ASP A 193 7.85 -1.28 23.42
CA ASP A 193 8.15 0.04 23.99
C ASP A 193 9.53 0.54 23.53
N VAL A 194 10.48 -0.38 23.35
CA VAL A 194 11.84 -0.09 22.82
C VAL A 194 11.78 0.50 21.42
N THR A 195 10.91 -0.04 20.55
CA THR A 195 10.71 0.47 19.20
C THR A 195 10.07 1.85 19.22
N ILE A 196 9.07 2.04 20.08
CA ILE A 196 8.39 3.34 20.25
C ILE A 196 9.39 4.40 20.71
N ASP A 197 10.18 4.08 21.74
CA ASP A 197 11.21 4.97 22.28
C ASP A 197 12.27 5.31 21.22
N SER A 198 12.64 4.34 20.37
CA SER A 198 13.58 4.56 19.27
C SER A 198 13.03 5.54 18.23
N VAL A 199 11.75 5.43 17.86
CA VAL A 199 11.08 6.37 16.95
C VAL A 199 10.99 7.77 17.57
N VAL A 200 10.62 7.85 18.85
CA VAL A 200 10.51 9.13 19.56
C VAL A 200 11.88 9.80 19.67
N LYS A 201 12.93 9.05 20.04
CA LYS A 201 14.30 9.52 20.10
C LYS A 201 14.79 10.02 18.73
N PHE A 202 14.48 9.29 17.66
CA PHE A 202 14.80 9.70 16.30
C PHE A 202 14.19 11.05 15.92
N TYR A 203 12.94 11.30 16.29
CA TYR A 203 12.30 12.61 16.08
C TYR A 203 12.98 13.76 16.83
N TYR A 204 13.66 13.48 17.95
CA TYR A 204 14.38 14.49 18.73
C TYR A 204 15.82 14.74 18.27
N GLU A 205 16.31 14.04 17.26
CA GLU A 205 17.63 14.29 16.69
C GLU A 205 17.64 15.64 15.96
N ASP A 206 18.71 16.43 16.17
CA ASP A 206 18.80 17.79 15.64
C ASP A 206 18.88 17.85 14.10
N GLY A 207 19.29 16.78 13.43
CA GLY A 207 19.26 16.67 11.96
C GLY A 207 17.91 16.21 11.39
N ILE A 208 16.94 15.92 12.25
CA ILE A 208 15.58 15.51 11.86
C ILE A 208 14.58 16.60 12.22
N SER A 209 14.66 17.12 13.45
CA SER A 209 13.87 18.26 13.88
C SER A 209 14.71 19.26 14.64
N GLN A 210 14.38 20.54 14.53
CA GLN A 210 15.06 21.62 15.22
C GLN A 210 14.12 22.27 16.25
N SER A 211 14.62 22.60 17.44
CA SER A 211 13.86 23.39 18.41
C SER A 211 13.56 24.79 17.87
N SER A 212 12.31 25.24 17.99
CA SER A 212 11.94 26.59 17.60
C SER A 212 12.67 27.62 18.47
N SER A 213 13.28 28.62 17.84
CA SER A 213 13.97 29.72 18.55
C SER A 213 13.01 30.66 19.28
N ASN A 214 11.72 30.64 18.92
CA ASN A 214 10.69 31.50 19.49
C ASN A 214 10.19 30.93 20.82
N SER A 215 10.43 31.67 21.91
CA SER A 215 9.96 31.30 23.26
C SER A 215 8.44 31.27 23.40
N LYS A 216 7.69 31.89 22.47
CA LYS A 216 6.22 31.85 22.44
C LYS A 216 5.68 30.53 21.87
N ASP A 217 6.50 29.80 21.12
CA ASP A 217 6.13 28.53 20.50
C ASP A 217 6.36 27.39 21.51
N ALA A 218 5.57 27.38 22.58
CA ALA A 218 5.58 26.33 23.59
C ALA A 218 4.20 25.68 23.70
N ILE A 219 4.16 24.35 23.75
CA ILE A 219 2.94 23.57 23.96
C ILE A 219 2.95 23.02 25.39
N LYS A 220 1.80 23.02 26.06
CA LYS A 220 1.66 22.41 27.39
C LYS A 220 1.43 20.92 27.25
N ILE A 221 2.42 20.10 27.63
CA ILE A 221 2.30 18.65 27.74
C ILE A 221 2.36 18.31 29.23
N ASN A 222 1.34 17.63 29.75
CA ASN A 222 1.24 17.32 31.19
C ASN A 222 1.41 18.55 32.11
N ARG A 223 0.86 19.70 31.69
CA ARG A 223 0.95 21.02 32.36
C ARG A 223 2.34 21.66 32.37
N GLN A 224 3.35 21.02 31.77
CA GLN A 224 4.67 21.60 31.61
C GLN A 224 4.80 22.24 30.21
N PRO A 225 5.35 23.46 30.10
CA PRO A 225 5.64 24.05 28.80
C PRO A 225 6.83 23.33 28.16
N VAL A 226 6.60 22.74 26.98
CA VAL A 226 7.62 22.10 26.14
C VAL A 226 7.78 22.93 24.87
N ALA A 227 9.01 23.25 24.49
CA ALA A 227 9.29 23.99 23.26
C ALA A 227 8.88 23.17 22.03
N VAL A 228 8.26 23.82 21.06
CA VAL A 228 7.92 23.18 19.78
C VAL A 228 9.20 22.85 19.02
N ARG A 229 9.24 21.69 18.38
CA ARG A 229 10.26 21.33 17.40
C ARG A 229 9.66 21.32 16.00
N LEU A 230 10.41 21.81 15.03
CA LEU A 230 10.03 21.86 13.64
C LEU A 230 10.82 20.81 12.88
N LEU A 231 10.12 19.92 12.18
CA LEU A 231 10.73 18.89 11.34
C LEU A 231 11.41 19.55 10.15
N GLU A 232 12.72 19.31 9.94
CA GLU A 232 13.49 19.96 8.87
C GLU A 232 13.17 19.40 7.47
N MET A 233 12.52 18.24 7.41
CA MET A 233 12.18 17.52 6.20
C MET A 233 10.73 17.03 6.21
N THR A 234 10.27 16.44 5.12
CA THR A 234 8.94 15.83 5.10
C THR A 234 8.91 14.60 6.01
N ALA A 235 7.73 14.28 6.55
CA ALA A 235 7.57 13.07 7.38
C ALA A 235 7.92 11.78 6.61
N LEU A 236 7.87 11.81 5.27
CA LEU A 236 8.22 10.68 4.40
C LEU A 236 9.73 10.51 4.27
N ASP A 237 10.46 11.61 4.12
CA ASP A 237 11.92 11.57 4.07
C ASP A 237 12.49 11.14 5.42
N ALA A 238 11.91 11.64 6.52
CA ALA A 238 12.28 11.19 7.86
C ALA A 238 12.05 9.69 8.05
N TYR A 239 10.95 9.15 7.53
CA TYR A 239 10.70 7.70 7.55
C TYR A 239 11.70 6.92 6.71
N ARG A 240 12.09 7.42 5.53
CA ARG A 240 13.11 6.78 4.68
C ARG A 240 14.44 6.65 5.44
N ILE A 241 14.91 7.73 6.05
CA ILE A 241 16.13 7.74 6.86
C ILE A 241 16.00 6.81 8.08
N PHE A 242 14.84 6.80 8.74
CA PHE A 242 14.61 5.89 9.86
C PHE A 242 14.65 4.42 9.42
N ASN A 243 13.99 4.08 8.33
CA ASN A 243 13.92 2.71 7.81
C ASN A 243 15.26 2.23 7.23
N GLU A 244 16.13 3.15 6.77
CA GLU A 244 17.52 2.81 6.42
C GLU A 244 18.34 2.41 7.65
N ARG A 245 18.09 3.02 8.81
CA ARG A 245 18.78 2.69 10.08
C ARG A 245 18.17 1.50 10.81
N PHE A 246 16.85 1.33 10.70
CA PHE A 246 16.06 0.30 11.39
C PHE A 246 15.11 -0.37 10.40
N PRO A 247 15.61 -1.21 9.47
CA PRO A 247 14.81 -1.79 8.41
C PRO A 247 13.70 -2.67 8.98
N GLY A 248 12.45 -2.41 8.55
CA GLY A 248 11.29 -3.24 8.91
C GLY A 248 10.78 -3.07 10.35
N ALA A 249 11.38 -2.20 11.16
CA ALA A 249 11.00 -2.05 12.56
C ALA A 249 9.58 -1.47 12.75
N VAL A 250 9.16 -0.56 11.88
CA VAL A 250 7.87 0.16 11.99
C VAL A 250 7.30 0.42 10.61
N ALA A 251 6.00 0.20 10.42
CA ALA A 251 5.30 0.59 9.19
C ALA A 251 5.17 2.12 9.07
N LYS A 252 5.22 2.63 7.84
CA LYS A 252 5.10 4.07 7.51
C LYS A 252 3.95 4.79 8.21
N SER A 253 2.74 4.23 8.19
CA SER A 253 1.56 4.83 8.83
C SER A 253 1.73 4.94 10.35
N THR A 254 2.22 3.87 10.98
CA THR A 254 2.54 3.82 12.40
C THR A 254 3.61 4.83 12.77
N PHE A 255 4.70 4.92 12.00
CA PHE A 255 5.76 5.90 12.22
C PHE A 255 5.22 7.33 12.27
N THR A 256 4.41 7.72 11.29
CA THR A 256 3.80 9.06 11.27
C THR A 256 2.83 9.32 12.43
N THR A 257 2.20 8.26 12.96
CA THR A 257 1.28 8.32 14.11
C THR A 257 2.03 8.44 15.43
N LEU A 258 3.22 7.84 15.53
CA LEU A 258 4.10 7.88 16.70
C LEU A 258 4.86 9.21 16.85
N ARG A 259 4.67 10.17 15.94
CA ARG A 259 5.29 11.48 16.03
C ARG A 259 4.87 12.20 17.34
N PRO A 260 5.82 12.67 18.16
CA PRO A 260 5.51 13.47 19.33
C PRO A 260 4.68 14.72 18.96
N ARG A 261 3.79 15.15 19.85
CA ARG A 261 2.86 16.26 19.59
C ARG A 261 3.56 17.62 19.48
N GLU A 262 4.69 17.74 20.15
CA GLU A 262 5.60 18.88 20.13
C GLU A 262 6.39 19.00 18.83
N VAL A 263 6.52 17.91 18.06
CA VAL A 263 7.18 17.90 16.77
C VAL A 263 6.15 18.20 15.68
N LYS A 264 6.21 19.43 15.16
CA LYS A 264 5.38 19.88 14.04
C LYS A 264 6.13 19.72 12.74
N ILE A 265 5.41 19.39 11.68
CA ILE A 265 5.96 19.50 10.32
C ILE A 265 6.21 20.98 10.08
N ALA A 266 7.46 21.37 9.80
CA ALA A 266 7.71 22.72 9.35
C ALA A 266 6.86 22.95 8.10
N THR A 267 6.07 24.02 8.09
CA THR A 267 5.57 24.53 6.82
C THR A 267 6.81 24.81 5.99
N PRO A 268 6.97 24.19 4.80
CA PRO A 268 8.19 24.33 4.02
C PRO A 268 8.51 25.81 3.90
N HIS A 269 9.68 26.18 4.40
CA HIS A 269 10.20 27.54 4.34
C HIS A 269 10.47 28.00 2.89
N ASP A 270 10.12 27.18 1.90
CA ASP A 270 10.09 27.51 0.47
C ASP A 270 9.10 28.64 0.12
N THR A 271 8.23 29.03 1.05
CA THR A 271 7.53 30.33 0.94
C THR A 271 8.12 31.30 1.96
N CYS A 272 9.13 32.07 1.56
CA CYS A 272 9.49 33.26 2.34
C CYS A 272 8.24 34.15 2.43
N MET A 273 7.67 34.32 3.62
CA MET A 273 6.61 35.32 3.87
C MET A 273 7.20 36.72 4.07
N CYS A 274 8.34 37.00 3.45
CA CYS A 274 8.85 38.36 3.39
C CYS A 274 8.09 39.10 2.29
N ILE A 275 7.87 40.42 2.47
CA ILE A 275 7.17 41.29 1.51
C ILE A 275 7.74 41.16 0.08
N THR A 276 9.02 40.79 -0.04
CA THR A 276 9.70 40.56 -1.31
C THR A 276 9.30 39.26 -2.03
N HIS A 277 8.89 38.23 -1.29
CA HIS A 277 8.53 36.92 -1.83
C HIS A 277 7.02 36.68 -1.90
N GLU A 278 6.21 37.32 -1.04
CA GLU A 278 4.76 37.41 -1.24
C GLU A 278 4.37 38.11 -2.55
N ASN A 279 5.29 38.90 -3.13
CA ASN A 279 5.03 39.75 -4.30
C ASN A 279 5.94 39.45 -5.49
N MET A 280 6.41 38.20 -5.64
CA MET A 280 7.09 37.80 -6.88
C MET A 280 6.19 38.00 -8.11
N ASP A 281 4.88 37.74 -7.99
CA ASP A 281 3.91 38.01 -9.06
C ASP A 281 3.80 39.51 -9.39
N LEU A 282 3.91 40.38 -8.39
CA LEU A 282 3.86 41.84 -8.59
C LEU A 282 5.17 42.36 -9.20
N LEU A 283 6.32 41.83 -8.77
CA LEU A 283 7.62 42.10 -9.38
C LEU A 283 7.65 41.65 -10.84
N LEU A 284 7.12 40.47 -11.14
CA LEU A 284 7.00 39.98 -12.52
C LEU A 284 6.02 40.84 -13.34
N LYS A 285 4.89 41.26 -12.78
CA LYS A 285 3.95 42.19 -13.45
C LYS A 285 4.61 43.53 -13.81
N VAL A 286 5.30 44.15 -12.86
CA VAL A 286 5.99 45.44 -13.10
C VAL A 286 7.10 45.28 -14.14
N CYS A 287 7.85 44.16 -14.13
CA CYS A 287 8.87 43.92 -15.13
C CYS A 287 8.31 43.69 -16.55
N VAL A 288 7.16 43.02 -16.69
CA VAL A 288 6.51 42.83 -18.00
C VAL A 288 5.99 44.15 -18.55
N ASP A 289 5.40 44.99 -17.69
CA ASP A 289 4.85 46.29 -18.09
C ASP A 289 5.95 47.32 -18.46
N CYS A 290 7.14 47.22 -17.87
CA CYS A 290 8.27 48.11 -18.17
C CYS A 290 9.09 47.72 -19.42
N ILE A 291 8.90 46.51 -19.99
CA ILE A 291 9.60 46.07 -21.21
C ILE A 291 8.92 46.60 -22.49
N TRP A 292 7.69 47.12 -22.37
CA TRP A 292 6.90 47.63 -23.49
C TRP A 292 6.87 49.17 -23.60
N ILE A 293 7.86 49.85 -23.00
CA ILE A 293 8.11 51.31 -23.15
C ILE A 293 9.49 51.49 -23.76
#